data_AF-A0A9R0ZC54-F1
#
_entry.id   AF-A0A9R0ZC54-F1
#
_cell.length_a   1.000
_cell.length_b   1.000
_cell.length_c   1.000
_cell.angle_alpha   90.00
_cell.angle_beta   90.00
_cell.angle_gamma   90.00
#
_symmetry.space_group_name_H-M   'P 1'
#
loop_
_entity.id
_entity.type
_entity.pdbx_description
1 polymer ?
#
loop_
_entity_poly.entity_id
_entity_poly.type
_entity_poly.pdbx_seq_one_letter_code
_entity_poly.pdbx_strand_id
1 'polypeptide(L)'
;MWIEEPTLLVTRFEYANLFHTITDWYSAYVSSRVTNLPDRPNVVFVDGHCKAPLEQTWESLFSNVTYAKSFSGPVCFRHAVLSPLGYETALFKGLSESFSCEGASAQSLRNKPDHQKTARLSEFGEMIIASFDLLEDGIVPPKKTSNGLKILFVRREDYLAHPRHSGKVESRLSNEQEVFDAVEKWAKGQKCKITVVNGLFAHMSMKEQLQAILEASVIIGAHGAGLTHLVSATPDTKVLEIISSFYRRPHFGLISRWKSLEYHAINLPGSYASIPDVTSELGNILKGLGC
;
A
#
# COMPACT_ATOMS: atom_id res chain seq x y z
N MET A 1 -21.66 17.82 -24.96
CA MET A 1 -21.19 18.66 -23.84
C MET A 1 -19.67 18.61 -23.82
N TRP A 2 -18.99 19.73 -23.56
CA TRP A 2 -17.52 19.75 -23.39
C TRP A 2 -17.15 19.77 -21.90
N ILE A 3 -16.16 18.96 -21.53
CA ILE A 3 -15.44 19.03 -20.25
C ILE A 3 -14.11 19.71 -20.54
N GLU A 4 -13.88 20.85 -19.90
CA GLU A 4 -12.73 21.72 -20.17
C GLU A 4 -11.51 21.31 -19.33
N GLU A 5 -11.77 20.75 -18.16
CA GLU A 5 -10.82 20.34 -17.14
C GLU A 5 -10.06 19.06 -17.55
N PRO A 6 -8.75 18.97 -17.30
CA PRO A 6 -7.99 17.76 -17.57
C PRO A 6 -8.60 16.52 -16.92
N THR A 7 -8.84 15.49 -17.72
CA THR A 7 -9.54 14.29 -17.28
C THR A 7 -8.72 13.03 -17.59
N LEU A 8 -8.50 12.21 -16.56
CA LEU A 8 -7.98 10.85 -16.70
C LEU A 8 -9.14 9.90 -17.01
N LEU A 9 -9.01 9.14 -18.09
CA LEU A 9 -9.90 8.02 -18.39
C LEU A 9 -9.26 6.76 -17.83
N VAL A 10 -9.96 6.10 -16.90
CA VAL A 10 -9.44 4.96 -16.14
C VAL A 10 -10.34 3.76 -16.32
N THR A 11 -9.76 2.62 -16.66
CA THR A 11 -10.43 1.31 -16.63
C THR A 11 -9.94 0.57 -15.38
N ARG A 12 -10.81 0.39 -14.39
CA ARG A 12 -10.49 -0.42 -13.21
C ARG A 12 -10.67 -1.88 -13.56
N PHE A 13 -9.76 -2.74 -13.10
CA PHE A 13 -9.79 -4.16 -13.44
C PHE A 13 -10.29 -5.02 -12.27
N GLU A 14 -9.52 -5.14 -11.18
CA GLU A 14 -9.94 -5.84 -9.95
C GLU A 14 -10.28 -4.83 -8.84
N TYR A 15 -11.24 -3.93 -9.13
CA TYR A 15 -11.61 -2.73 -8.37
C TYR A 15 -11.88 -2.90 -6.85
N ALA A 16 -12.15 -4.13 -6.38
CA ALA A 16 -12.39 -4.44 -4.98
C ALA A 16 -11.17 -5.03 -4.24
N ASN A 17 -10.12 -5.42 -4.96
CA ASN A 17 -8.89 -5.94 -4.38
C ASN A 17 -7.88 -4.81 -4.20
N LEU A 18 -7.49 -4.56 -2.95
CA LEU A 18 -6.61 -3.45 -2.59
C LEU A 18 -5.31 -3.39 -3.40
N PHE A 19 -4.67 -4.52 -3.70
CA PHE A 19 -3.43 -4.53 -4.47
C PHE A 19 -3.67 -3.97 -5.88
N HIS A 20 -4.70 -4.46 -6.56
CA HIS A 20 -5.04 -4.03 -7.91
C HIS A 20 -5.57 -2.60 -7.94
N THR A 21 -6.35 -2.19 -6.94
CA THR A 21 -6.80 -0.80 -6.87
C THR A 21 -5.63 0.17 -6.63
N ILE A 22 -4.60 -0.22 -5.84
CA ILE A 22 -3.39 0.59 -5.70
C ILE A 22 -2.60 0.68 -7.00
N THR A 23 -2.53 -0.38 -7.81
CA THR A 23 -1.87 -0.27 -9.12
C THR A 23 -2.64 0.65 -10.07
N ASP A 24 -3.96 0.67 -10.01
CA ASP A 24 -4.79 1.62 -10.76
C ASP A 24 -4.60 3.07 -10.25
N TRP A 25 -4.56 3.30 -8.92
CA TRP A 25 -4.23 4.61 -8.34
C TRP A 25 -2.84 5.09 -8.77
N TYR A 26 -1.85 4.20 -8.73
CA TYR A 26 -0.49 4.51 -9.13
C TYR A 26 -0.42 4.84 -10.62
N SER A 27 -1.14 4.10 -11.47
CA SER A 27 -1.24 4.37 -12.90
C SER A 27 -1.81 5.76 -13.19
N ALA A 28 -2.92 6.11 -12.52
CA ALA A 28 -3.55 7.42 -12.67
C ALA A 28 -2.63 8.55 -12.16
N TYR A 29 -1.94 8.34 -11.04
CA TYR A 29 -0.92 9.25 -10.53
C TYR A 29 0.24 9.44 -11.51
N VAL A 30 0.83 8.37 -12.04
CA VAL A 30 1.94 8.48 -12.99
C VAL A 30 1.48 9.18 -14.26
N SER A 31 0.28 8.88 -14.75
CA SER A 31 -0.28 9.50 -15.95
C SER A 31 -0.44 11.00 -15.81
N SER A 32 -0.91 11.48 -14.64
CA SER A 32 -1.03 12.93 -14.39
C SER A 32 0.33 13.62 -14.31
N ARG A 33 1.34 12.95 -13.75
CA ARG A 33 2.70 13.48 -13.63
C ARG A 33 3.43 13.52 -14.97
N VAL A 34 3.33 12.46 -15.77
CA VAL A 34 4.02 12.37 -17.08
C VAL A 34 3.41 13.35 -18.09
N THR A 35 2.10 13.58 -18.03
CA THR A 35 1.42 14.57 -18.88
C THR A 35 1.48 15.99 -18.32
N ASN A 36 2.18 16.20 -17.20
CA ASN A 36 2.43 17.50 -16.57
C ASN A 36 1.14 18.30 -16.31
N LEU A 37 0.13 17.64 -15.75
CA LEU A 37 -1.11 18.31 -15.39
C LEU A 37 -0.87 19.28 -14.21
N PRO A 38 -1.34 20.53 -14.29
CA PRO A 38 -1.04 21.56 -13.28
C PRO A 38 -1.79 21.35 -11.97
N ASP A 39 -2.99 20.77 -12.05
CA ASP A 39 -3.91 20.56 -10.92
C ASP A 39 -4.28 19.07 -10.79
N ARG A 40 -4.95 18.71 -9.70
CA ARG A 40 -5.54 17.38 -9.52
C ARG A 40 -6.57 17.15 -10.65
N PRO A 41 -6.39 16.14 -11.51
CA PRO A 41 -7.30 15.94 -12.63
C PRO A 41 -8.64 15.36 -12.17
N ASN A 42 -9.63 15.47 -13.05
CA ASN A 42 -10.85 14.68 -12.93
C ASN A 42 -10.56 13.23 -13.34
N VAL A 43 -11.34 12.29 -12.81
CA VAL A 43 -11.30 10.88 -13.21
C VAL A 43 -12.66 10.48 -13.73
N VAL A 44 -12.66 9.83 -14.90
CA VAL A 44 -13.84 9.15 -15.44
C VAL A 44 -13.53 7.67 -15.54
N PHE A 45 -14.27 6.85 -14.78
CA PHE A 45 -14.24 5.41 -14.94
C PHE A 45 -14.96 5.02 -16.23
N VAL A 46 -14.25 4.34 -17.13
CA VAL A 46 -14.77 3.86 -18.41
C VAL A 46 -15.07 2.35 -18.39
N ASP A 47 -15.11 1.76 -17.20
CA ASP A 47 -15.48 0.37 -16.93
C ASP A 47 -16.94 0.21 -16.45
N GLY A 48 -17.39 -1.05 -16.39
CA GLY A 48 -18.74 -1.43 -15.93
C GLY A 48 -18.84 -1.81 -14.45
N HIS A 49 -17.80 -1.58 -13.63
CA HIS A 49 -17.80 -2.01 -12.23
C HIS A 49 -18.69 -1.13 -11.35
N CYS A 50 -19.15 -1.69 -10.22
CA CYS A 50 -19.96 -0.96 -9.24
C CYS A 50 -19.09 -0.17 -8.25
N LYS A 51 -19.74 0.51 -7.32
CA LYS A 51 -19.06 1.18 -6.19
C LYS A 51 -18.36 0.15 -5.31
N ALA A 52 -17.10 0.38 -4.95
CA ALA A 52 -16.34 -0.43 -3.99
C ALA A 52 -15.91 0.39 -2.75
N PRO A 53 -15.57 -0.25 -1.61
CA PRO A 53 -15.12 0.44 -0.41
C PRO A 53 -13.88 1.33 -0.61
N LEU A 54 -13.08 1.06 -1.64
CA LEU A 54 -11.85 1.78 -1.98
C LEU A 54 -12.10 3.09 -2.76
N GLU A 55 -13.35 3.44 -3.04
CA GLU A 55 -13.67 4.69 -3.77
C GLU A 55 -13.38 5.96 -2.99
N GLN A 56 -13.43 5.92 -1.66
CA GLN A 56 -13.06 7.08 -0.84
C GLN A 56 -11.65 7.58 -1.19
N THR A 57 -10.70 6.68 -1.48
CA THR A 57 -9.34 7.07 -1.87
C THR A 57 -9.31 7.72 -3.25
N TRP A 58 -10.11 7.25 -4.20
CA TRP A 58 -10.24 7.92 -5.51
C TRP A 58 -10.76 9.36 -5.33
N GLU A 59 -11.82 9.52 -4.53
CA GLU A 59 -12.42 10.81 -4.21
C GLU A 59 -11.46 11.74 -3.43
N SER A 60 -10.52 11.17 -2.66
CA SER A 60 -9.51 11.95 -1.92
C SER A 60 -8.34 12.38 -2.82
N LEU A 61 -7.92 11.52 -3.74
CA LEU A 61 -6.76 11.75 -4.60
C LEU A 61 -7.03 12.71 -5.77
N PHE A 62 -8.25 12.74 -6.29
CA PHE A 62 -8.62 13.42 -7.52
C PHE A 62 -9.73 14.44 -7.30
N SER A 63 -9.83 15.45 -8.17
CA SER A 63 -10.77 16.57 -7.98
C SER A 63 -12.24 16.15 -8.11
N ASN A 64 -12.52 15.21 -9.01
CA ASN A 64 -13.84 14.65 -9.22
C ASN A 64 -13.70 13.22 -9.75
N VAL A 65 -14.63 12.34 -9.36
CA VAL A 65 -14.70 10.94 -9.81
C VAL A 65 -16.09 10.69 -10.36
N THR A 66 -16.18 10.35 -11.64
CA THR A 66 -17.45 10.12 -12.34
C THR A 66 -17.39 8.80 -13.12
N TYR A 67 -18.55 8.23 -13.43
CA TYR A 67 -18.66 7.03 -14.24
C TYR A 67 -19.10 7.40 -15.64
N ALA A 68 -18.52 6.80 -16.68
CA ALA A 68 -18.96 7.07 -18.06
C ALA A 68 -20.47 6.82 -18.25
N LYS A 69 -21.04 5.83 -17.53
CA LYS A 69 -22.48 5.52 -17.56
C LYS A 69 -23.39 6.63 -17.01
N SER A 70 -22.86 7.62 -16.29
CA SER A 70 -23.68 8.71 -15.75
C SER A 70 -23.90 9.84 -16.77
N PHE A 71 -23.24 9.82 -17.92
CA PHE A 71 -23.48 10.78 -18.98
C PHE A 71 -24.75 10.43 -19.75
N SER A 72 -25.64 11.41 -19.94
CA SER A 72 -26.93 11.25 -20.64
C SER A 72 -26.83 11.36 -22.17
N GLY A 73 -25.64 11.65 -22.71
CA GLY A 73 -25.39 11.78 -24.13
C GLY A 73 -23.90 11.95 -24.45
N PRO A 74 -23.55 12.24 -25.70
CA PRO A 74 -22.15 12.40 -26.12
C PRO A 74 -21.42 13.52 -25.36
N VAL A 75 -20.25 13.18 -24.82
CA VAL A 75 -19.36 14.09 -24.11
C VAL A 75 -18.03 14.18 -24.86
N CYS A 76 -17.48 15.38 -24.94
CA CYS A 76 -16.17 15.65 -25.50
C CYS A 76 -15.26 16.22 -24.40
N PHE A 77 -13.99 15.86 -24.43
CA PHE A 77 -12.98 16.30 -23.46
C PHE A 77 -11.97 17.18 -24.17
N ARG A 78 -11.68 18.38 -23.63
CA ARG A 78 -10.61 19.22 -24.17
C ARG A 78 -9.25 18.60 -24.00
N HIS A 79 -9.03 17.97 -22.85
CA HIS A 79 -7.81 17.27 -22.53
C HIS A 79 -8.16 15.96 -21.84
N ALA A 80 -8.09 14.88 -22.61
CA ALA A 80 -8.23 13.52 -22.09
C ALA A 80 -6.85 12.84 -22.04
N VAL A 81 -6.55 12.20 -20.92
CA VAL A 81 -5.38 11.34 -20.75
C VAL A 81 -5.87 9.91 -20.55
N LEU A 82 -5.42 9.00 -21.42
CA LEU A 82 -5.69 7.57 -21.28
C LEU A 82 -4.71 6.99 -20.27
N SER A 83 -5.19 6.66 -19.07
CA SER A 83 -4.35 6.00 -18.07
C SER A 83 -4.15 4.53 -18.48
N PRO A 84 -2.92 4.00 -18.44
CA PRO A 84 -2.71 2.58 -18.68
C PRO A 84 -3.38 1.75 -17.57
N LEU A 85 -3.62 0.47 -17.82
CA LEU A 85 -4.14 -0.43 -16.79
C LEU A 85 -3.15 -0.58 -15.64
N GLY A 86 -3.61 -0.80 -14.41
CA GLY A 86 -2.70 -1.04 -13.27
C GLY A 86 -1.69 -2.17 -13.51
N TYR A 87 -2.06 -3.19 -14.29
CA TYR A 87 -1.20 -4.32 -14.67
C TYR A 87 -0.06 -3.94 -15.63
N GLU A 88 -0.16 -2.79 -16.28
CA GLU A 88 0.89 -2.25 -17.16
C GLU A 88 1.90 -1.40 -16.40
N THR A 89 1.70 -1.19 -15.10
CA THR A 89 2.62 -0.42 -14.25
C THR A 89 3.79 -1.26 -13.77
N ALA A 90 4.86 -0.58 -13.35
CA ALA A 90 6.02 -1.21 -12.71
C ALA A 90 5.65 -2.08 -11.50
N LEU A 91 4.59 -1.72 -10.75
CA LEU A 91 4.11 -2.48 -9.60
C LEU A 91 3.63 -3.90 -9.96
N PHE A 92 3.22 -4.12 -11.21
CA PHE A 92 2.80 -5.42 -11.69
C PHE A 92 3.81 -6.04 -12.67
N LYS A 93 4.29 -5.31 -13.67
CA LYS A 93 5.28 -5.84 -14.64
C LYS A 93 6.63 -6.17 -14.02
N GLY A 94 7.03 -5.46 -12.96
CA GLY A 94 8.22 -5.79 -12.19
C GLY A 94 8.20 -7.16 -11.52
N LEU A 95 7.07 -7.86 -11.52
CA LEU A 95 6.98 -9.25 -11.05
C LEU A 95 7.57 -10.25 -12.04
N SER A 96 7.56 -9.92 -13.34
CA SER A 96 8.07 -10.78 -14.42
C SER A 96 9.32 -10.21 -15.09
N GLU A 97 9.56 -8.91 -14.94
CA GLU A 97 10.68 -8.20 -15.54
C GLU A 97 11.73 -7.82 -14.49
N SER A 98 13.01 -7.85 -14.86
CA SER A 98 14.10 -7.39 -14.00
C SER A 98 14.53 -6.00 -14.43
N PHE A 99 14.34 -5.02 -13.56
CA PHE A 99 14.94 -3.69 -13.72
C PHE A 99 15.57 -3.24 -12.41
N SER A 100 16.77 -2.67 -12.50
CA SER A 100 17.48 -2.12 -11.35
C SER A 100 16.96 -0.73 -11.05
N CYS A 101 16.05 -0.62 -10.08
CA CYS A 101 15.59 0.66 -9.57
C CYS A 101 15.38 0.57 -8.06
N GLU A 102 16.07 1.42 -7.30
CA GLU A 102 15.97 1.48 -5.83
C GLU A 102 15.22 2.74 -5.40
N GLY A 103 14.50 2.64 -4.29
CA GLY A 103 13.86 3.80 -3.69
C GLY A 103 14.87 4.84 -3.20
N ALA A 104 14.51 6.11 -3.33
CA ALA A 104 15.23 7.23 -2.74
C ALA A 104 14.25 8.36 -2.41
N SER A 105 14.68 9.33 -1.59
CA SER A 105 13.89 10.54 -1.36
C SER A 105 13.97 11.47 -2.58
N ALA A 106 12.90 12.21 -2.85
CA ALA A 106 12.91 13.22 -3.91
C ALA A 106 14.00 14.27 -3.67
N GLN A 107 14.29 14.61 -2.41
CA GLN A 107 15.35 15.55 -2.05
C GLN A 107 16.74 15.03 -2.41
N SER A 108 17.04 13.75 -2.12
CA SER A 108 18.37 13.21 -2.43
C SER A 108 18.62 13.13 -3.93
N LEU A 109 17.59 12.76 -4.72
CA LEU A 109 17.69 12.70 -6.18
C LEU A 109 17.78 14.08 -6.86
N ARG A 110 17.19 15.13 -6.27
CA ARG A 110 17.39 16.51 -6.75
C ARG A 110 18.84 16.96 -6.58
N ASN A 111 19.45 16.63 -5.44
CA ASN A 111 20.84 17.01 -5.14
C ASN A 111 21.83 16.16 -5.94
N LYS A 112 21.56 14.87 -6.09
CA LYS A 112 22.40 13.91 -6.82
C LYS A 112 21.51 12.99 -7.67
N PRO A 113 21.24 13.37 -8.93
CA PRO A 113 20.48 12.52 -9.85
C PRO A 113 21.14 11.15 -10.03
N ASP A 114 20.34 10.11 -10.03
CA ASP A 114 20.76 8.72 -10.21
C ASP A 114 19.69 7.96 -10.99
N HIS A 115 20.05 7.47 -12.17
CA HIS A 115 19.14 6.74 -13.06
C HIS A 115 18.76 5.35 -12.55
N GLN A 116 19.48 4.82 -11.56
CA GLN A 116 19.15 3.56 -10.90
C GLN A 116 18.26 3.74 -9.67
N LYS A 117 17.78 4.96 -9.42
CA LYS A 117 16.95 5.28 -8.25
C LYS A 117 15.68 6.04 -8.63
N THR A 118 14.67 5.92 -7.79
CA THR A 118 13.37 6.57 -7.98
C THR A 118 12.79 7.10 -6.67
N ALA A 119 12.17 8.27 -6.74
CA ALA A 119 11.32 8.79 -5.68
C ALA A 119 9.83 8.54 -5.93
N ARG A 120 9.46 7.99 -7.10
CA ARG A 120 8.06 7.97 -7.56
C ARG A 120 7.11 7.23 -6.63
N LEU A 121 7.55 6.12 -6.04
CA LEU A 121 6.71 5.37 -5.12
C LEU A 121 6.58 6.08 -3.76
N SER A 122 7.64 6.78 -3.32
CA SER A 122 7.59 7.63 -2.12
C SER A 122 6.66 8.82 -2.30
N GLU A 123 6.81 9.57 -3.41
CA GLU A 123 5.93 10.70 -3.74
C GLU A 123 4.46 10.27 -3.85
N PHE A 124 4.21 9.08 -4.41
CA PHE A 124 2.87 8.50 -4.47
C PHE A 124 2.30 8.19 -3.08
N GLY A 125 3.08 7.54 -2.22
CA GLY A 125 2.71 7.29 -0.83
C GLY A 125 2.41 8.56 -0.05
N GLU A 126 3.28 9.57 -0.18
CA GLU A 126 3.12 10.90 0.42
C GLU A 126 1.83 11.59 -0.07
N MET A 127 1.50 11.47 -1.35
CA MET A 127 0.24 12.00 -1.90
C MET A 127 -0.99 11.33 -1.26
N ILE A 128 -0.97 10.00 -1.08
CA ILE A 128 -2.05 9.28 -0.40
C ILE A 128 -2.18 9.78 1.04
N ILE A 129 -1.08 9.90 1.77
CA ILE A 129 -1.10 10.38 3.15
C ILE A 129 -1.64 11.83 3.22
N ALA A 130 -1.18 12.69 2.32
CA ALA A 130 -1.64 14.08 2.22
C ALA A 130 -3.14 14.17 1.94
N SER A 131 -3.70 13.28 1.10
CA SER A 131 -5.13 13.34 0.76
C SER A 131 -6.08 12.98 1.91
N PHE A 132 -5.56 12.43 3.01
CA PHE A 132 -6.33 12.10 4.21
C PHE A 132 -6.03 13.01 5.41
N ASP A 133 -5.36 14.15 5.17
CA ASP A 133 -4.97 15.12 6.20
C ASP A 133 -4.14 14.48 7.32
N LEU A 134 -3.17 13.66 6.93
CA LEU A 134 -2.26 12.94 7.84
C LEU A 134 -0.83 13.51 7.84
N LEU A 135 -0.60 14.62 7.12
CA LEU A 135 0.64 15.40 7.20
C LEU A 135 0.44 16.58 8.14
N GLU A 136 1.36 16.78 9.09
CA GLU A 136 1.43 17.99 9.91
C GLU A 136 2.45 18.94 9.25
N ASP A 137 2.03 20.19 8.93
CA ASP A 137 2.87 21.17 8.22
C ASP A 137 3.51 20.67 6.91
N GLY A 138 2.83 19.75 6.22
CA GLY A 138 3.31 19.15 4.97
C GLY A 138 4.41 18.09 5.16
N ILE A 139 4.66 17.67 6.40
CA ILE A 139 5.66 16.65 6.75
C ILE A 139 4.95 15.49 7.44
N VAL A 140 5.43 14.26 7.19
CA VAL A 140 4.95 13.10 7.95
C VAL A 140 5.41 13.27 9.41
N PRO A 141 4.50 13.20 10.39
CA PRO A 141 4.88 13.35 11.78
C PRO A 141 5.99 12.35 12.16
N PRO A 142 7.06 12.79 12.85
CA PRO A 142 8.10 11.88 13.29
C PRO A 142 7.50 10.83 14.22
N LYS A 143 7.92 9.57 14.07
CA LYS A 143 7.50 8.51 14.99
C LYS A 143 7.91 8.89 16.41
N LYS A 144 6.94 9.00 17.32
CA LYS A 144 7.19 9.32 18.73
C LYS A 144 7.84 8.11 19.41
N THR A 145 9.17 8.02 19.34
CA THR A 145 9.97 6.95 19.95
C THR A 145 9.84 6.92 21.48
N SER A 146 9.55 8.05 22.11
CA SER A 146 9.28 8.16 23.56
C SER A 146 8.09 7.32 24.02
N ASN A 147 7.16 6.98 23.12
CA ASN A 147 5.97 6.22 23.44
C ASN A 147 6.14 4.70 23.32
N GLY A 148 7.33 4.23 22.89
CA GLY A 148 7.61 2.84 22.57
C GLY A 148 7.52 2.53 21.08
N LEU A 149 7.95 1.33 20.70
CA LEU A 149 7.87 0.83 19.33
C LEU A 149 6.48 0.27 19.05
N LYS A 150 5.99 0.44 17.82
CA LYS A 150 4.72 -0.14 17.37
C LYS A 150 4.96 -1.21 16.32
N ILE A 151 4.44 -2.40 16.59
CA ILE A 151 4.39 -3.50 15.62
C ILE A 151 2.97 -3.57 15.08
N LEU A 152 2.78 -3.25 13.81
CA LEU A 152 1.50 -3.45 13.13
C LEU A 152 1.46 -4.85 12.54
N PHE A 153 0.58 -5.69 13.06
CA PHE A 153 0.33 -7.03 12.52
C PHE A 153 -0.84 -6.96 11.54
N VAL A 154 -0.56 -6.94 10.24
CA VAL A 154 -1.56 -6.97 9.17
C VAL A 154 -2.11 -8.38 9.05
N ARG A 155 -3.39 -8.53 9.39
CA ARG A 155 -4.08 -9.82 9.45
C ARG A 155 -5.17 -9.91 8.40
N ARG A 156 -5.56 -11.14 8.08
CA ARG A 156 -6.63 -11.43 7.11
C ARG A 156 -7.86 -11.91 7.86
N GLU A 157 -8.99 -11.30 7.56
CA GLU A 157 -10.30 -11.70 8.07
C GLU A 157 -11.29 -11.83 6.91
N ASP A 158 -12.31 -12.67 7.09
CA ASP A 158 -13.38 -12.84 6.13
C ASP A 158 -14.23 -11.57 6.05
N TYR A 159 -14.34 -11.00 4.84
CA TYR A 159 -15.18 -9.84 4.59
C TYR A 159 -15.75 -9.85 3.17
N LEU A 160 -16.92 -9.24 3.02
CA LEU A 160 -17.59 -9.10 1.74
C LEU A 160 -17.03 -7.87 0.99
N ALA A 161 -15.97 -8.11 0.20
CA ALA A 161 -15.36 -7.06 -0.61
C ALA A 161 -16.27 -6.54 -1.75
N HIS A 162 -17.07 -7.42 -2.37
CA HIS A 162 -18.05 -7.06 -3.40
C HIS A 162 -19.15 -8.12 -3.57
N PRO A 163 -20.30 -7.82 -4.21
CA PRO A 163 -21.44 -8.74 -4.33
C PRO A 163 -21.16 -10.08 -5.02
N ARG A 164 -20.12 -10.16 -5.85
CA ARG A 164 -19.70 -11.40 -6.55
C ARG A 164 -18.68 -12.24 -5.77
N HIS A 165 -18.36 -11.87 -4.53
CA HIS A 165 -17.39 -12.57 -3.68
C HIS A 165 -18.14 -13.27 -2.56
N SER A 166 -17.73 -14.48 -2.19
CA SER A 166 -18.38 -15.28 -1.15
C SER A 166 -18.10 -14.80 0.28
N GLY A 167 -17.33 -13.72 0.42
CA GLY A 167 -16.87 -13.19 1.70
C GLY A 167 -15.71 -13.95 2.34
N LYS A 168 -15.43 -15.17 1.88
CA LYS A 168 -14.35 -16.00 2.40
C LYS A 168 -13.02 -15.62 1.77
N VAL A 169 -12.10 -15.18 2.61
CA VAL A 169 -10.75 -14.83 2.20
C VAL A 169 -9.88 -16.07 2.28
N GLU A 170 -9.07 -16.31 1.25
CA GLU A 170 -8.14 -17.43 1.29
C GLU A 170 -7.08 -17.20 2.38
N SER A 171 -7.08 -18.06 3.40
CA SER A 171 -6.07 -18.02 4.45
C SER A 171 -4.69 -18.28 3.86
N ARG A 172 -3.76 -17.38 4.15
CA ARG A 172 -2.33 -17.52 3.78
C ARG A 172 -1.51 -18.17 4.89
N LEU A 173 -2.05 -18.13 6.11
CA LEU A 173 -1.40 -18.61 7.30
C LEU A 173 -2.43 -19.37 8.14
N SER A 174 -2.27 -20.68 8.26
CA SER A 174 -3.25 -21.56 8.92
C SER A 174 -3.36 -21.30 10.43
N ASN A 175 -2.31 -20.74 11.03
CA ASN A 175 -2.22 -20.43 12.46
C ASN A 175 -2.07 -18.93 12.74
N GLU A 176 -2.61 -18.05 11.89
CA GLU A 176 -2.41 -16.59 12.01
C GLU A 176 -2.79 -16.02 13.37
N GLN A 177 -3.92 -16.45 13.95
CA GLN A 177 -4.34 -16.02 15.28
C GLN A 177 -3.34 -16.45 16.37
N GLU A 178 -2.85 -17.69 16.33
CA GLU A 178 -1.85 -18.20 17.29
C GLU A 178 -0.55 -17.39 17.22
N VAL A 179 -0.12 -17.04 16.00
CA VAL A 179 1.08 -16.22 15.79
C VAL A 179 0.87 -14.81 16.33
N PHE A 180 -0.28 -14.19 16.06
CA PHE A 180 -0.62 -12.88 16.61
C PHE A 180 -0.61 -12.87 18.14
N ASP A 181 -1.30 -13.82 18.77
CA ASP A 181 -1.38 -13.93 20.23
C ASP A 181 0.01 -14.16 20.86
N ALA A 182 0.83 -14.98 20.20
CA ALA A 182 2.20 -15.22 20.63
C ALA A 182 3.09 -13.99 20.50
N VAL A 183 2.97 -13.22 19.41
CA VAL A 183 3.69 -11.95 19.22
C VAL A 183 3.26 -10.92 20.27
N GLU A 184 1.96 -10.81 20.56
CA GLU A 184 1.46 -9.91 21.61
C GLU A 184 2.01 -10.28 23.00
N LYS A 185 2.00 -11.58 23.33
CA LYS A 185 2.56 -12.10 24.58
C LYS A 185 4.08 -11.88 24.65
N TRP A 186 4.80 -12.16 23.58
CA TRP A 186 6.25 -11.99 23.48
C TRP A 186 6.66 -10.52 23.63
N ALA A 187 5.91 -9.59 23.03
CA ALA A 187 6.15 -8.16 23.10
C ALA A 187 6.09 -7.62 24.54
N LYS A 188 5.16 -8.13 25.37
CA LYS A 188 5.04 -7.77 26.80
C LYS A 188 6.26 -8.15 27.62
N GLY A 189 7.05 -9.14 27.17
CA GLY A 189 8.27 -9.60 27.84
C GLY A 189 9.55 -8.90 27.39
N GLN A 190 9.48 -7.97 26.44
CA GLN A 190 10.67 -7.26 25.94
C GLN A 190 11.07 -6.10 26.85
N LYS A 191 12.36 -5.76 26.80
CA LYS A 191 12.91 -4.64 27.59
C LYS A 191 12.36 -3.29 27.13
N CYS A 192 12.20 -3.09 25.82
CA CYS A 192 11.57 -1.88 25.32
C CYS A 192 10.06 -2.00 25.36
N LYS A 193 9.41 -0.85 25.51
CA LYS A 193 7.97 -0.73 25.43
C LYS A 193 7.52 -0.99 24.00
N ILE A 194 6.84 -2.09 23.77
CA ILE A 194 6.30 -2.49 22.46
C ILE A 194 4.78 -2.54 22.54
N THR A 195 4.11 -1.94 21.58
CA THR A 195 2.67 -2.09 21.37
C THR A 195 2.43 -2.86 20.08
N VAL A 196 1.67 -3.95 20.16
CA VAL A 196 1.24 -4.70 18.98
C VAL A 196 -0.15 -4.21 18.58
N VAL A 197 -0.29 -3.77 17.33
CA VAL A 197 -1.54 -3.28 16.76
C VAL A 197 -2.13 -4.38 15.87
N ASN A 198 -3.39 -4.73 16.13
CA ASN A 198 -4.11 -5.71 15.32
C ASN A 198 -4.66 -5.05 14.05
N GLY A 199 -3.97 -5.24 12.93
CA GLY A 199 -4.27 -4.62 11.63
C GLY A 199 -5.34 -5.38 10.85
N LEU A 200 -6.57 -5.38 11.34
CA LEU A 200 -7.75 -5.92 10.64
C LEU A 200 -8.35 -4.85 9.72
N PHE A 201 -7.67 -4.59 8.59
CA PHE A 201 -8.00 -3.46 7.71
C PHE A 201 -9.43 -3.47 7.15
N ALA A 202 -10.04 -4.65 6.97
CA ALA A 202 -11.43 -4.74 6.53
C ALA A 202 -12.43 -4.02 7.46
N HIS A 203 -12.03 -3.81 8.73
CA HIS A 203 -12.83 -3.16 9.77
C HIS A 203 -12.32 -1.77 10.14
N MET A 204 -11.35 -1.24 9.40
CA MET A 204 -10.77 0.09 9.62
C MET A 204 -11.14 0.99 8.45
N SER A 205 -11.43 2.26 8.73
CA SER A 205 -11.51 3.29 7.68
C SER A 205 -10.15 3.45 7.00
N MET A 206 -10.13 3.95 5.75
CA MET A 206 -8.88 4.17 5.02
C MET A 206 -7.92 5.08 5.81
N LYS A 207 -8.45 6.12 6.47
CA LYS A 207 -7.65 7.03 7.31
C LYS A 207 -7.00 6.30 8.50
N GLU A 208 -7.73 5.41 9.18
CA GLU A 208 -7.18 4.59 10.27
C GLU A 208 -6.14 3.59 9.78
N GLN A 209 -6.35 2.96 8.62
CA GLN A 209 -5.37 2.06 8.01
C GLN A 209 -4.06 2.80 7.73
N LEU A 210 -4.13 3.97 7.11
CA LEU A 210 -2.97 4.81 6.81
C LEU A 210 -2.28 5.31 8.09
N GLN A 211 -3.04 5.71 9.12
CA GLN A 211 -2.47 6.09 10.42
C GLN A 211 -1.68 4.94 11.05
N ALA A 212 -2.22 3.73 11.05
CA ALA A 212 -1.54 2.56 11.60
C ALA A 212 -0.22 2.27 10.86
N ILE A 213 -0.21 2.44 9.53
CA ILE A 213 0.97 2.26 8.68
C ILE A 213 2.04 3.32 8.98
N LEU A 214 1.66 4.58 9.12
CA LEU A 214 2.58 5.68 9.44
C LEU A 214 3.25 5.52 10.80
N GLU A 215 2.48 5.09 11.79
CA GLU A 215 2.94 4.95 13.17
C GLU A 215 3.76 3.67 13.41
N ALA A 216 3.70 2.69 12.51
CA ALA A 216 4.36 1.40 12.66
C ALA A 216 5.88 1.51 12.54
N SER A 217 6.60 1.11 13.60
CA SER A 217 8.04 0.88 13.55
C SER A 217 8.37 -0.39 12.77
N VAL A 218 7.54 -1.43 12.95
CA VAL A 218 7.61 -2.69 12.23
C VAL A 218 6.23 -3.04 11.69
N ILE A 219 6.15 -3.40 10.41
CA ILE A 219 4.94 -3.98 9.80
C ILE A 219 5.21 -5.46 9.56
N ILE A 220 4.37 -6.32 10.14
CA ILE A 220 4.42 -7.77 9.94
C ILE A 220 3.09 -8.26 9.35
N GLY A 221 3.14 -9.22 8.44
CA GLY A 221 1.93 -9.86 7.92
C GLY A 221 2.23 -11.02 6.97
N ALA A 222 1.24 -11.87 6.76
CA ALA A 222 1.32 -12.91 5.73
C ALA A 222 1.17 -12.31 4.32
N HIS A 223 1.79 -12.93 3.31
CA HIS A 223 1.72 -12.47 1.91
C HIS A 223 0.28 -12.21 1.45
N GLY A 224 -0.10 -10.94 1.26
CA GLY A 224 -1.47 -10.58 0.89
C GLY A 224 -1.66 -9.07 0.66
N ALA A 225 -2.78 -8.72 0.01
CA ALA A 225 -3.02 -7.37 -0.50
C ALA A 225 -2.94 -6.26 0.56
N GLY A 226 -3.17 -6.56 1.85
CA GLY A 226 -2.99 -5.59 2.95
C GLY A 226 -1.56 -5.03 3.04
N LEU A 227 -0.53 -5.80 2.68
CA LEU A 227 0.85 -5.33 2.64
C LEU A 227 1.11 -4.34 1.50
N THR A 228 0.16 -4.10 0.60
CA THR A 228 0.32 -3.05 -0.43
C THR A 228 0.32 -1.65 0.18
N HIS A 229 -0.20 -1.47 1.39
CA HIS A 229 -0.08 -0.20 2.13
C HIS A 229 1.36 0.23 2.43
N LEU A 230 2.36 -0.64 2.23
CA LEU A 230 3.78 -0.28 2.30
C LEU A 230 4.15 0.90 1.39
N VAL A 231 3.39 1.16 0.33
CA VAL A 231 3.56 2.38 -0.49
C VAL A 231 3.47 3.67 0.33
N SER A 232 2.70 3.66 1.42
CA SER A 232 2.51 4.79 2.34
C SER A 232 3.34 4.71 3.62
N ALA A 233 4.20 3.70 3.76
CA ALA A 233 5.06 3.57 4.94
C ALA A 233 6.20 4.60 4.95
N THR A 234 6.64 4.96 6.15
CA THR A 234 7.78 5.86 6.36
C THR A 234 9.11 5.13 6.13
N PRO A 235 10.17 5.83 5.68
CA PRO A 235 11.45 5.18 5.33
C PRO A 235 12.15 4.43 6.48
N ASP A 236 11.84 4.77 7.72
CA ASP A 236 12.36 4.13 8.94
C ASP A 236 11.50 2.95 9.42
N THR A 237 10.43 2.59 8.69
CA THR A 237 9.65 1.37 8.97
C THR A 237 10.38 0.14 8.45
N LYS A 238 10.47 -0.89 9.29
CA LYS A 238 10.95 -2.22 8.91
C LYS A 238 9.79 -3.14 8.56
N VAL A 239 9.98 -4.03 7.59
CA VAL A 239 8.93 -4.94 7.10
C VAL A 239 9.35 -6.37 7.36
N LEU A 240 8.45 -7.18 7.91
CA LEU A 240 8.60 -8.63 8.04
C LEU A 240 7.45 -9.34 7.34
N GLU A 241 7.73 -9.96 6.20
CA GLU A 241 6.73 -10.72 5.45
C GLU A 241 6.81 -12.21 5.77
N ILE A 242 5.66 -12.84 6.05
CA ILE A 242 5.56 -14.29 6.19
C ILE A 242 5.01 -14.87 4.88
N ILE A 243 5.82 -15.66 4.19
CA ILE A 243 5.55 -16.13 2.84
C ILE A 243 5.28 -17.63 2.85
N SER A 244 4.03 -18.01 2.58
CA SER A 244 3.67 -19.41 2.35
C SER A 244 4.28 -19.95 1.05
N SER A 245 4.69 -21.22 1.03
CA SER A 245 5.13 -21.89 -0.19
C SER A 245 4.08 -21.89 -1.31
N PHE A 246 2.80 -21.79 -0.96
CA PHE A 246 1.69 -21.74 -1.92
C PHE A 246 1.59 -20.39 -2.64
N TYR A 247 2.19 -19.32 -2.11
CA TYR A 247 2.01 -17.94 -2.57
C TYR A 247 3.33 -17.17 -2.59
N ARG A 248 4.25 -17.62 -3.46
CA ARG A 248 5.57 -16.98 -3.64
C ARG A 248 5.56 -16.03 -4.82
N ARG A 249 5.23 -14.76 -4.56
CA ARG A 249 5.38 -13.68 -5.53
C ARG A 249 6.13 -12.51 -4.90
N PRO A 250 7.02 -11.81 -5.62
CA PRO A 250 7.93 -10.84 -5.02
C PRO A 250 7.30 -9.46 -4.74
N HIS A 251 5.96 -9.33 -4.78
CA HIS A 251 5.24 -8.06 -4.74
C HIS A 251 5.76 -7.10 -3.66
N PHE A 252 5.73 -7.54 -2.39
CA PHE A 252 5.98 -6.65 -1.27
C PHE A 252 7.47 -6.42 -1.04
N GLY A 253 8.32 -7.40 -1.35
CA GLY A 253 9.77 -7.20 -1.43
C GLY A 253 10.16 -6.14 -2.46
N LEU A 254 9.51 -6.13 -3.64
CA LEU A 254 9.73 -5.11 -4.66
C LEU A 254 9.18 -3.75 -4.26
N ILE A 255 7.97 -3.68 -3.69
CA ILE A 255 7.41 -2.43 -3.15
C ILE A 255 8.35 -1.85 -2.09
N SER A 256 8.84 -2.66 -1.16
CA SER A 256 9.82 -2.25 -0.16
C SER A 256 11.11 -1.73 -0.81
N ARG A 257 11.64 -2.43 -1.81
CA ARG A 257 12.82 -1.96 -2.56
C ARG A 257 12.60 -0.61 -3.22
N TRP A 258 11.49 -0.41 -3.92
CA TRP A 258 11.15 0.85 -4.59
C TRP A 258 10.77 1.98 -3.62
N LYS A 259 10.37 1.63 -2.39
CA LYS A 259 10.09 2.58 -1.30
C LYS A 259 11.31 2.83 -0.39
N SER A 260 12.41 2.11 -0.60
CA SER A 260 13.61 2.14 0.26
C SER A 260 13.35 1.70 1.70
N LEU A 261 12.50 0.68 1.88
CA LEU A 261 12.23 0.07 3.19
C LEU A 261 13.18 -1.11 3.45
N GLU A 262 13.56 -1.30 4.71
CA GLU A 262 14.26 -2.50 5.15
C GLU A 262 13.27 -3.67 5.21
N TYR A 263 13.51 -4.70 4.40
CA TYR A 263 12.59 -5.81 4.21
C TYR A 263 13.20 -7.15 4.61
N HIS A 264 12.44 -7.91 5.39
CA HIS A 264 12.76 -9.23 5.89
C HIS A 264 11.64 -10.20 5.48
N ALA A 265 11.98 -11.47 5.26
CA ALA A 265 11.02 -12.48 4.85
C ALA A 265 11.27 -13.83 5.55
N ILE A 266 10.19 -14.43 6.05
CA ILE A 266 10.17 -15.81 6.53
C ILE A 266 9.50 -16.67 5.45
N ASN A 267 10.29 -17.52 4.79
CA ASN A 267 9.80 -18.43 3.76
C ASN A 267 9.37 -19.75 4.39
N LEU A 268 8.07 -20.03 4.38
CA LEU A 268 7.50 -21.25 4.94
C LEU A 268 7.50 -22.40 3.90
N PRO A 269 7.62 -23.66 4.36
CA PRO A 269 7.40 -24.83 3.52
C PRO A 269 5.91 -25.12 3.25
N GLY A 270 5.00 -24.53 4.03
CA GLY A 270 3.55 -24.65 3.89
C GLY A 270 2.84 -23.34 4.26
N SER A 271 1.71 -23.42 4.94
CA SER A 271 0.97 -22.27 5.48
C SER A 271 1.04 -22.16 7.00
N TYR A 272 1.86 -22.96 7.68
CA TYR A 272 2.04 -22.89 9.13
C TYR A 272 3.34 -22.15 9.47
N ALA A 273 3.27 -21.13 10.34
CA ALA A 273 4.44 -20.40 10.80
C ALA A 273 4.87 -20.87 12.20
N SER A 274 6.17 -21.13 12.34
CA SER A 274 6.81 -21.40 13.62
C SER A 274 6.83 -20.12 14.47
N ILE A 275 6.16 -20.15 15.63
CA ILE A 275 6.15 -19.03 16.59
C ILE A 275 7.57 -18.64 17.05
N PRO A 276 8.47 -19.59 17.41
CA PRO A 276 9.86 -19.27 17.72
C PRO A 276 10.58 -18.52 16.59
N ASP A 277 10.38 -18.92 15.33
CA ASP A 277 11.06 -18.30 14.19
C ASP A 277 10.57 -16.86 13.99
N VAL A 278 9.25 -16.64 14.06
CA VAL A 278 8.64 -15.31 13.94
C VAL A 278 9.12 -14.37 15.04
N THR A 279 9.10 -14.82 16.29
CA THR A 279 9.51 -14.00 17.44
C THR A 279 11.02 -13.76 17.49
N SER A 280 11.82 -14.73 17.05
CA SER A 280 13.27 -14.59 16.89
C SER A 280 13.60 -13.52 15.84
N GLU A 281 12.95 -13.58 14.67
CA GLU A 281 13.20 -12.62 13.59
C GLU A 281 12.75 -11.21 13.99
N LEU A 282 11.58 -11.07 14.61
CA LEU A 282 11.16 -9.79 15.20
C LEU A 282 12.20 -9.28 16.21
N GLY A 283 12.71 -10.14 17.10
CA GLY A 283 13.77 -9.76 18.04
C GLY A 283 15.05 -9.26 17.36
N ASN A 284 15.43 -9.82 16.21
CA ASN A 284 16.58 -9.34 15.44
C ASN A 284 16.31 -7.98 14.77
N ILE A 285 15.10 -7.78 14.25
CA ILE A 285 14.66 -6.50 13.68
C ILE A 285 14.67 -5.40 14.75
N LEU A 286 14.14 -5.69 15.94
CA LEU A 286 14.16 -4.77 17.08
C LEU A 286 15.59 -4.45 17.55
N LYS A 287 16.51 -5.44 17.50
CA LYS A 287 17.98 -5.32 17.40
C LYS A 287 18.42 -3.99 16.78
N GLY A 288 18.06 -3.86 15.51
CA GLY A 288 18.46 -2.74 14.67
C GLY A 288 17.75 -1.42 14.97
N LEU A 289 16.72 -1.42 15.83
CA LEU A 289 16.00 -0.23 16.29
C LEU A 289 16.46 0.24 17.69
N GLY A 290 17.52 -0.35 18.25
CA GLY A 290 17.97 -0.10 19.62
C GLY A 290 17.15 -0.82 20.69
N CYS A 291 16.29 -1.73 20.23
CA CYS A 291 15.61 -2.84 20.90
C CYS A 291 16.48 -4.07 21.14
#